data_AF-F2SUP1-F1
#
_entry.id   AF-F2SUP1-F1
#
_cell.length_a   1.000
_cell.length_b   1.000
_cell.length_c   1.000
_cell.angle_alpha   90.00
_cell.angle_beta   90.00
_cell.angle_gamma   90.00
#
_symmetry.space_group_name_H-M   'P 1'
#
loop_
_entity.id
_entity.type
_entity.pdbx_description
1 polymer ?
#
loop_
_entity_poly.entity_id
_entity_poly.type
_entity_poly.pdbx_seq_one_letter_code
_entity_poly.pdbx_strand_id
1 'polypeptide(L)'
;MRTTGLLLLGALAELGSATYILEDDYQPNTWFDQFRFFSAKDPTHAYVNYLDQAEARSQNLIGIRNNAVYLGVDHKNVATGEGRSSVRLETKKVYNHGLIVADINHMPGGECGTWPAFWTTSSVWPNEGELDIIEGVNQQKQNDYALHTAQGCSIPERGDFTGSVVTPNCDVKALGQAENQGCLVEDTKGSRGYGPDFNNATGGVFATEWTDQAISIWFFPRGDVPKDVNSEHPDPSKWGKPSAFFGGGECPIGKHVRNQRIIFNTAFCGGWADGMWPGDPICSKKAPTCMEYVRENPSAFEDAYWSINYMKVYQQGTAPTKPSQAPAPPFSTSTMPIMKSTSTVSSIVSATQPAPTANNPTGAPMQPSSSSGNNGPQPTGENGNPGNSCPPPTQPACRTYVTTKTYTLVSTMMPSGPQTTGGIVPVPSAALEDIKDTAQRRRRRDMERHARRGHHN
;
A
#
# COMPACT_ATOMS: atom_id res chain seq x y z
N MET A 1 -13.30 40.35 -62.95
CA MET A 1 -12.49 39.17 -62.57
C MET A 1 -12.80 38.86 -61.12
N ARG A 2 -13.22 37.60 -60.85
CA ARG A 2 -13.73 37.14 -59.56
C ARG A 2 -12.57 36.89 -58.59
N THR A 3 -12.60 37.49 -57.41
CA THR A 3 -11.76 37.12 -56.26
C THR A 3 -12.58 36.23 -55.34
N THR A 4 -12.35 34.92 -55.41
CA THR A 4 -12.85 33.93 -54.47
C THR A 4 -12.02 33.98 -53.21
N GLY A 5 -12.60 34.48 -52.11
CA GLY A 5 -12.04 34.38 -50.77
C GLY A 5 -12.28 32.98 -50.21
N LEU A 6 -11.19 32.27 -49.93
CA LEU A 6 -11.20 31.00 -49.19
C LEU A 6 -11.40 31.34 -47.70
N LEU A 7 -12.56 31.01 -47.14
CA LEU A 7 -12.79 31.02 -45.69
C LEU A 7 -12.27 29.70 -45.11
N LEU A 8 -11.10 29.74 -44.45
CA LEU A 8 -10.66 28.67 -43.56
C LEU A 8 -11.57 28.66 -42.32
N LEU A 9 -12.48 27.68 -42.21
CA LEU A 9 -13.03 27.29 -40.92
C LEU A 9 -11.93 26.52 -40.17
N GLY A 10 -11.17 27.22 -39.34
CA GLY A 10 -10.39 26.59 -38.28
C GLY A 10 -11.34 26.03 -37.24
N ALA A 11 -11.49 24.71 -37.18
CA ALA A 11 -12.11 24.05 -36.04
C ALA A 11 -11.19 24.21 -34.83
N LEU A 12 -11.47 25.20 -33.99
CA LEU A 12 -10.95 25.24 -32.63
C LEU A 12 -11.64 24.09 -31.87
N ALA A 13 -10.99 22.94 -31.82
CA ALA A 13 -11.29 21.98 -30.77
C ALA A 13 -10.91 22.67 -29.45
N GLU A 14 -11.90 23.12 -28.68
CA GLU A 14 -11.68 23.39 -27.27
C GLU A 14 -11.23 22.08 -26.63
N LEU A 15 -9.92 21.94 -26.44
CA LEU A 15 -9.37 21.00 -25.47
C LEU A 15 -9.86 21.48 -24.11
N GLY A 16 -11.07 21.07 -23.73
CA GLY A 16 -11.53 21.22 -22.36
C GLY A 16 -10.50 20.53 -21.48
N SER A 17 -9.80 21.30 -20.65
CA SER A 17 -8.96 20.74 -19.60
C SER A 17 -9.89 19.93 -18.71
N ALA A 18 -9.81 18.59 -18.81
CA ALA A 18 -10.58 17.69 -17.97
C ALA A 18 -10.22 18.03 -16.53
N THR A 19 -11.22 18.48 -15.76
CA THR A 19 -11.01 18.88 -14.38
C THR A 19 -11.27 17.65 -13.51
N TYR A 20 -10.34 17.30 -12.63
CA TYR A 20 -10.59 16.26 -11.65
C TYR A 20 -11.56 16.76 -10.59
N ILE A 21 -12.54 15.92 -10.24
CA ILE A 21 -13.54 16.20 -9.20
C ILE A 21 -13.48 15.06 -8.19
N LEU A 22 -13.51 15.41 -6.90
CA LEU A 22 -13.48 14.44 -5.83
C LEU A 22 -14.66 13.47 -5.94
N GLU A 23 -14.36 12.17 -5.99
CA GLU A 23 -15.35 11.09 -6.10
C GLU A 23 -15.47 10.35 -4.76
N ASP A 24 -14.34 9.98 -4.15
CA ASP A 24 -14.31 9.35 -2.83
C ASP A 24 -13.20 9.94 -1.97
N ASP A 25 -13.55 10.19 -0.71
CA ASP A 25 -12.63 10.66 0.32
C ASP A 25 -12.49 9.59 1.41
N TYR A 26 -11.31 9.00 1.51
CA TYR A 26 -10.95 7.98 2.50
C TYR A 26 -10.16 8.64 3.63
N GLN A 27 -10.89 9.02 4.67
CA GLN A 27 -10.36 9.72 5.83
C GLN A 27 -10.16 8.77 7.02
N PRO A 28 -9.30 9.09 8.00
CA PRO A 28 -9.03 8.22 9.13
C PRO A 28 -10.29 7.73 9.86
N ASN A 29 -11.29 8.60 10.03
CA ASN A 29 -12.54 8.27 10.71
C ASN A 29 -13.51 7.37 9.89
N THR A 30 -13.31 7.25 8.58
CA THR A 30 -14.19 6.49 7.66
C THR A 30 -13.49 5.31 7.00
N TRP A 31 -12.15 5.26 7.06
CA TRP A 31 -11.29 4.31 6.37
C TRP A 31 -11.80 2.87 6.49
N PHE A 32 -11.90 2.35 7.71
CA PHE A 32 -12.20 0.93 7.91
C PHE A 32 -13.62 0.51 7.47
N ASP A 33 -14.53 1.46 7.26
CA ASP A 33 -15.88 1.18 6.75
C ASP A 33 -15.91 1.13 5.22
N GLN A 34 -14.90 1.66 4.53
CA GLN A 34 -14.81 1.67 3.07
C GLN A 34 -13.95 0.53 2.49
N PHE A 35 -13.27 -0.23 3.35
CA PHE A 35 -12.44 -1.37 2.96
C PHE A 35 -13.02 -2.72 3.39
N ARG A 36 -12.67 -3.77 2.64
CA ARG A 36 -12.83 -5.18 3.00
C ARG A 36 -11.50 -5.69 3.54
N PHE A 37 -11.56 -6.55 4.55
CA PHE A 37 -10.39 -7.24 5.08
C PHE A 37 -10.29 -8.61 4.39
N PHE A 38 -9.26 -8.78 3.57
CA PHE A 38 -8.93 -10.08 3.01
C PHE A 38 -8.28 -10.92 4.11
N SER A 39 -8.83 -12.10 4.38
CA SER A 39 -8.36 -13.01 5.45
C SER A 39 -8.17 -14.44 4.95
N ALA A 40 -8.06 -14.63 3.63
CA ALA A 40 -7.70 -15.92 3.06
C ALA A 40 -6.18 -16.05 2.99
N LYS A 41 -5.71 -17.28 2.71
CA LYS A 41 -4.29 -17.54 2.48
C LYS A 41 -3.78 -16.65 1.34
N ASP A 42 -2.59 -16.10 1.55
CA ASP A 42 -1.94 -15.22 0.59
C ASP A 42 -1.68 -15.92 -0.77
N PRO A 43 -2.05 -15.27 -1.90
CA PRO A 43 -1.90 -15.85 -3.24
C PRO A 43 -0.45 -15.89 -3.76
N THR A 44 0.48 -15.10 -3.19
CA THR A 44 1.89 -15.06 -3.61
C THR A 44 2.78 -16.00 -2.79
N HIS A 45 2.16 -16.86 -1.98
CA HIS A 45 2.80 -17.82 -1.08
C HIS A 45 3.63 -17.15 0.03
N ALA A 46 3.28 -15.92 0.41
CA ALA A 46 3.89 -15.23 1.53
C ALA A 46 3.65 -15.98 2.86
N TYR A 47 4.61 -15.88 3.78
CA TYR A 47 4.53 -16.36 5.16
C TYR A 47 3.81 -15.32 6.04
N VAL A 48 2.53 -15.11 5.74
CA VAL A 48 1.67 -14.12 6.37
C VAL A 48 0.33 -14.74 6.77
N ASN A 49 -0.19 -14.31 7.93
CA ASN A 49 -1.54 -14.63 8.37
C ASN A 49 -2.39 -13.36 8.30
N TYR A 50 -3.22 -13.22 7.26
CA TYR A 50 -4.07 -12.05 7.14
C TYR A 50 -5.30 -12.15 8.04
N LEU A 51 -5.42 -11.21 8.97
CA LEU A 51 -6.51 -11.18 9.94
C LEU A 51 -7.74 -10.47 9.39
N ASP A 52 -8.91 -10.89 9.87
CA ASP A 52 -10.10 -10.08 9.70
C ASP A 52 -10.04 -8.79 10.57
N GLN A 53 -11.01 -7.90 10.36
CA GLN A 53 -11.04 -6.60 11.04
C GLN A 53 -11.17 -6.72 12.58
N ALA A 54 -11.93 -7.69 13.08
CA ALA A 54 -12.16 -7.85 14.52
C ALA A 54 -10.90 -8.38 15.22
N GLU A 55 -10.26 -9.39 14.62
CA GLU A 55 -9.01 -9.94 15.10
C GLU A 55 -7.88 -8.91 15.04
N ALA A 56 -7.72 -8.21 13.92
CA ALA A 56 -6.72 -7.16 13.77
C ALA A 56 -6.88 -6.03 14.80
N ARG A 57 -8.12 -5.61 15.12
CA ARG A 57 -8.40 -4.66 16.20
C ARG A 57 -8.00 -5.22 17.56
N SER A 58 -8.38 -6.47 17.86
CA SER A 58 -8.06 -7.10 19.14
C SER A 58 -6.55 -7.22 19.39
N GLN A 59 -5.77 -7.37 18.32
CA GLN A 59 -4.31 -7.44 18.35
C GLN A 59 -3.63 -6.08 18.19
N ASN A 60 -4.39 -4.98 18.10
CA ASN A 60 -3.91 -3.61 17.88
C ASN A 60 -3.11 -3.42 16.58
N LEU A 61 -3.34 -4.26 15.57
CA LEU A 61 -2.71 -4.16 14.25
C LEU A 61 -3.36 -3.11 13.37
N ILE A 62 -4.59 -2.69 13.70
CA ILE A 62 -5.26 -1.57 13.02
C ILE A 62 -5.83 -0.57 14.01
N GLY A 63 -5.94 0.68 13.59
CA GLY A 63 -6.59 1.73 14.37
C GLY A 63 -6.28 3.11 13.84
N ILE A 64 -6.63 4.14 14.62
CA ILE A 64 -6.26 5.53 14.34
C ILE A 64 -5.23 5.95 15.38
N ARG A 65 -4.07 6.43 14.93
CA ARG A 65 -2.97 6.90 15.77
C ARG A 65 -2.50 8.25 15.24
N ASN A 66 -2.38 9.25 16.11
CA ASN A 66 -1.95 10.60 15.73
C ASN A 66 -2.75 11.19 14.55
N ASN A 67 -4.06 10.96 14.54
CA ASN A 67 -4.98 11.39 13.48
C ASN A 67 -4.66 10.81 12.08
N ALA A 68 -3.95 9.68 12.01
CA ALA A 68 -3.70 8.91 10.79
C ALA A 68 -4.18 7.46 10.97
N VAL A 69 -4.49 6.81 9.85
CA VAL A 69 -4.79 5.37 9.79
C VAL A 69 -3.50 4.60 10.05
N TYR A 70 -3.55 3.68 11.01
CA TYR A 70 -2.47 2.75 11.31
C TYR A 70 -2.83 1.36 10.81
N LEU A 71 -1.96 0.77 9.96
CA LEU A 71 -2.02 -0.63 9.53
C LEU A 71 -0.67 -1.28 9.80
N GLY A 72 -0.55 -2.08 10.86
CA GLY A 72 0.70 -2.73 11.27
C GLY A 72 0.64 -4.25 11.18
N VAL A 73 1.72 -4.86 11.68
CA VAL A 73 1.92 -6.31 11.73
C VAL A 73 2.20 -6.74 13.17
N ASP A 74 2.05 -8.03 13.47
CA ASP A 74 2.52 -8.55 14.75
C ASP A 74 4.05 -8.43 14.82
N HIS A 75 4.53 -7.67 15.79
CA HIS A 75 5.95 -7.44 16.07
C HIS A 75 6.35 -7.85 17.49
N LYS A 76 5.54 -8.70 18.14
CA LYS A 76 5.74 -9.15 19.53
C LYS A 76 5.89 -10.66 19.66
N ASN A 77 5.17 -11.44 18.85
CA ASN A 77 5.13 -12.89 19.01
C ASN A 77 5.94 -13.62 17.94
N VAL A 78 6.51 -14.76 18.34
CA VAL A 78 7.02 -15.76 17.38
C VAL A 78 5.85 -16.21 16.51
N ALA A 79 6.01 -16.14 15.19
CA ALA A 79 4.92 -16.47 14.27
C ALA A 79 4.64 -17.97 14.27
N THR A 80 3.39 -18.35 14.00
CA THR A 80 2.98 -19.75 13.90
C THR A 80 1.98 -19.93 12.75
N GLY A 81 1.72 -21.18 12.35
CA GLY A 81 0.71 -21.47 11.32
C GLY A 81 1.06 -20.87 9.96
N GLU A 82 0.14 -20.09 9.40
CA GLU A 82 0.26 -19.51 8.05
C GLU A 82 1.33 -18.41 7.96
N GLY A 83 1.66 -17.76 9.07
CA GLY A 83 2.72 -16.75 9.08
C GLY A 83 2.56 -15.68 10.14
N ARG A 84 3.32 -14.60 9.95
CA ARG A 84 3.24 -13.41 10.81
C ARG A 84 1.91 -12.70 10.57
N SER A 85 1.19 -12.37 11.64
CA SER A 85 -0.10 -11.69 11.52
C SER A 85 0.06 -10.30 10.89
N SER A 86 -0.80 -10.01 9.93
CA SER A 86 -0.84 -8.75 9.18
C SER A 86 -2.27 -8.49 8.69
N VAL A 87 -2.46 -7.43 7.89
CA VAL A 87 -3.73 -7.10 7.25
C VAL A 87 -3.55 -6.84 5.76
N ARG A 88 -4.59 -7.17 4.99
CA ARG A 88 -4.75 -6.79 3.59
C ARG A 88 -6.12 -6.16 3.42
N LEU A 89 -6.14 -4.87 3.12
CA LEU A 89 -7.36 -4.08 2.97
C LEU A 89 -7.58 -3.82 1.49
N GLU A 90 -8.77 -4.13 0.99
CA GLU A 90 -9.18 -3.85 -0.40
C GLU A 90 -10.38 -2.92 -0.41
N THR A 91 -10.38 -1.86 -1.23
CA THR A 91 -11.54 -0.96 -1.31
C THR A 91 -12.81 -1.73 -1.64
N LYS A 92 -13.92 -1.37 -1.00
CA LYS A 92 -15.25 -1.93 -1.35
C LYS A 92 -15.68 -1.48 -2.74
N LYS A 93 -15.29 -0.25 -3.13
CA LYS A 93 -15.54 0.31 -4.45
C LYS A 93 -14.50 -0.16 -5.45
N VAL A 94 -14.95 -0.26 -6.70
CA VAL A 94 -14.16 -0.63 -7.86
C VAL A 94 -14.11 0.56 -8.82
N TYR A 95 -12.94 0.82 -9.39
CA TYR A 95 -12.64 1.94 -10.27
C TYR A 95 -12.27 1.46 -11.67
N ASN A 96 -12.53 2.28 -12.68
CA ASN A 96 -12.09 2.02 -14.07
C ASN A 96 -11.09 3.05 -14.58
N HIS A 97 -11.03 4.22 -13.92
CA HIS A 97 -10.12 5.33 -14.17
C HIS A 97 -10.06 6.18 -12.92
N GLY A 98 -9.19 7.18 -12.91
CA GLY A 98 -9.23 8.26 -11.94
C GLY A 98 -7.85 8.78 -11.59
N LEU A 99 -7.84 9.74 -10.68
CA LEU A 99 -6.64 10.24 -10.04
C LEU A 99 -6.69 9.80 -8.57
N ILE A 100 -5.80 8.88 -8.19
CA ILE A 100 -5.67 8.37 -6.83
C ILE A 100 -4.56 9.18 -6.14
N VAL A 101 -4.86 9.79 -4.99
CA VAL A 101 -3.89 10.57 -4.21
C VAL A 101 -3.85 9.99 -2.80
N ALA A 102 -2.69 9.48 -2.37
CA ALA A 102 -2.47 8.97 -1.03
C ALA A 102 -1.38 9.77 -0.32
N ASP A 103 -1.72 10.37 0.83
CA ASP A 103 -0.76 11.06 1.70
C ASP A 103 -0.38 10.13 2.85
N ILE A 104 0.90 9.75 2.88
CA ILE A 104 1.44 8.71 3.74
C ILE A 104 2.57 9.32 4.58
N ASN A 105 2.51 9.16 5.90
CA ASN A 105 3.58 9.58 6.82
C ASN A 105 4.64 8.49 7.00
N HIS A 106 4.22 7.22 6.89
CA HIS A 106 5.04 6.06 7.19
C HIS A 106 4.60 4.87 6.35
N MET A 107 5.53 4.06 5.90
CA MET A 107 5.28 2.78 5.25
C MET A 107 6.20 1.69 5.83
N PRO A 108 5.80 0.41 5.79
CA PRO A 108 6.74 -0.69 5.97
C PRO A 108 7.75 -0.73 4.82
N GLY A 109 8.84 -1.47 5.00
CA GLY A 109 9.83 -1.73 3.96
C GLY A 109 11.24 -1.35 4.41
N GLY A 110 12.23 -2.06 3.88
CA GLY A 110 13.62 -1.93 4.31
C GLY A 110 14.01 -2.93 5.41
N GLU A 111 13.08 -3.74 5.92
CA GLU A 111 13.36 -4.82 6.84
C GLU A 111 13.44 -6.18 6.11
N CYS A 112 14.37 -7.03 6.54
CA CYS A 112 14.50 -8.37 5.96
C CYS A 112 13.20 -9.17 6.08
N GLY A 113 12.73 -9.67 4.94
CA GLY A 113 11.55 -10.51 4.84
C GLY A 113 10.23 -9.76 4.69
N THR A 114 10.17 -8.43 4.77
CA THR A 114 8.93 -7.69 4.47
C THR A 114 8.69 -7.59 2.97
N TRP A 115 7.41 -7.59 2.58
CA TRP A 115 6.92 -7.26 1.25
C TRP A 115 5.65 -6.39 1.36
N PRO A 116 5.80 -5.07 1.60
CA PRO A 116 4.68 -4.14 1.61
C PRO A 116 4.23 -3.77 0.20
N ALA A 117 2.93 -3.49 0.06
CA ALA A 117 2.38 -3.01 -1.20
C ALA A 117 1.23 -2.01 -0.99
N PHE A 118 1.24 -0.91 -1.77
CA PHE A 118 0.10 -0.07 -2.10
C PHE A 118 -0.12 -0.15 -3.61
N TRP A 119 -1.24 -0.74 -4.01
CA TRP A 119 -1.42 -1.22 -5.38
C TRP A 119 -2.89 -1.33 -5.74
N THR A 120 -3.17 -1.68 -6.99
CA THR A 120 -4.52 -1.91 -7.47
C THR A 120 -4.58 -3.19 -8.30
N THR A 121 -5.69 -3.93 -8.22
CA THR A 121 -5.89 -5.14 -9.05
C THR A 121 -7.36 -5.40 -9.33
N SER A 122 -7.65 -6.24 -10.32
CA SER A 122 -9.01 -6.76 -10.58
C SER A 122 -9.24 -8.12 -9.93
N SER A 123 -10.48 -8.61 -9.98
CA SER A 123 -10.80 -10.01 -9.73
C SER A 123 -10.41 -10.95 -10.88
N VAL A 124 -10.12 -10.39 -12.07
CA VAL A 124 -9.79 -11.13 -13.29
C VAL A 124 -8.31 -10.93 -13.65
N TRP A 125 -7.42 -11.29 -12.72
CA TRP A 125 -5.98 -11.20 -12.92
C TRP A 125 -5.45 -12.32 -13.85
N PRO A 126 -4.46 -12.05 -14.74
CA PRO A 126 -3.86 -10.75 -15.06
C PRO A 126 -4.59 -10.00 -16.20
N ASN A 127 -5.70 -10.54 -16.71
CA ASN A 127 -6.37 -10.03 -17.92
C ASN A 127 -7.01 -8.64 -17.75
N GLU A 128 -7.23 -8.20 -16.52
CA GLU A 128 -7.73 -6.87 -16.19
C GLU A 128 -6.73 -6.04 -15.39
N GLY A 129 -5.48 -6.49 -15.35
CA GLY A 129 -4.36 -5.71 -14.90
C GLY A 129 -4.20 -5.65 -13.39
N GLU A 130 -2.96 -5.36 -13.01
CA GLU A 130 -2.50 -5.04 -11.66
C GLU A 130 -1.44 -3.95 -11.77
N LEU A 131 -1.56 -2.93 -10.93
CA LEU A 131 -0.69 -1.76 -10.91
C LEU A 131 -0.14 -1.57 -9.50
N ASP A 132 1.18 -1.64 -9.39
CA ASP A 132 1.90 -1.47 -8.13
C ASP A 132 2.43 -0.04 -8.04
N ILE A 133 1.89 0.70 -7.07
CA ILE A 133 2.17 2.13 -6.87
C ILE A 133 3.32 2.29 -5.87
N ILE A 134 3.31 1.49 -4.81
CA ILE A 134 4.42 1.32 -3.88
C ILE A 134 4.62 -0.17 -3.68
N GLU A 135 5.81 -0.67 -3.99
CA GLU A 135 6.17 -2.06 -3.78
C GLU A 135 7.69 -2.21 -3.61
N GLY A 136 8.07 -3.20 -2.81
CA GLY A 136 9.46 -3.61 -2.65
C GLY A 136 9.59 -4.77 -1.68
N VAL A 137 10.78 -5.36 -1.63
CA VAL A 137 11.06 -6.51 -0.76
C VAL A 137 12.33 -6.35 0.04
N ASN A 138 12.36 -6.98 1.22
CA ASN A 138 13.56 -7.03 2.06
C ASN A 138 14.15 -5.62 2.33
N GLN A 139 15.45 -5.46 2.14
CA GLN A 139 16.19 -4.21 2.37
C GLN A 139 16.25 -3.28 1.17
N GLN A 140 15.31 -3.42 0.23
CA GLN A 140 15.17 -2.51 -0.88
C GLN A 140 15.01 -1.07 -0.39
N LYS A 141 15.65 -0.13 -1.12
CA LYS A 141 15.72 1.30 -0.75
C LYS A 141 14.98 2.20 -1.73
N GLN A 142 14.72 1.71 -2.93
CA GLN A 142 14.02 2.41 -3.99
C GLN A 142 12.65 1.76 -4.16
N ASN A 143 11.63 2.57 -4.44
CA ASN A 143 10.33 2.03 -4.78
C ASN A 143 10.38 1.42 -6.17
N ASP A 144 9.71 0.28 -6.37
CA ASP A 144 9.41 -0.23 -7.70
C ASP A 144 7.96 0.08 -8.05
N TYR A 145 7.78 0.71 -9.21
CA TYR A 145 6.47 0.86 -9.84
C TYR A 145 6.34 -0.24 -10.89
N ALA A 146 5.27 -1.03 -10.85
CA ALA A 146 5.08 -2.11 -11.80
C ALA A 146 3.67 -2.14 -12.40
N LEU A 147 3.58 -2.68 -13.62
CA LEU A 147 2.31 -3.02 -14.24
C LEU A 147 2.37 -4.46 -14.75
N HIS A 148 1.37 -5.24 -14.35
CA HIS A 148 1.18 -6.64 -14.70
C HIS A 148 -0.07 -6.78 -15.55
N THR A 149 0.05 -7.39 -16.72
CA THR A 149 -1.02 -7.52 -17.72
C THR A 149 -0.99 -8.89 -18.38
N ALA A 150 -2.02 -9.18 -19.18
CA ALA A 150 -1.92 -10.20 -20.22
C ALA A 150 -1.09 -9.67 -21.42
N GLN A 151 -0.73 -10.57 -22.34
CA GLN A 151 0.07 -10.23 -23.52
C GLN A 151 -0.44 -9.00 -24.30
N GLY A 152 0.50 -8.16 -24.74
CA GLY A 152 0.22 -7.05 -25.67
C GLY A 152 0.26 -5.66 -25.03
N CYS A 153 1.05 -5.50 -23.97
CA CYS A 153 1.40 -4.20 -23.39
C CYS A 153 2.91 -4.14 -23.15
N SER A 154 3.58 -3.22 -23.84
CA SER A 154 4.99 -2.88 -23.58
C SER A 154 5.14 -1.37 -23.47
N ILE A 155 5.87 -0.92 -22.45
CA ILE A 155 6.14 0.50 -22.21
C ILE A 155 7.42 0.93 -22.93
N PRO A 156 7.57 2.23 -23.28
CA PRO A 156 8.81 2.72 -23.85
C PRO A 156 9.95 2.69 -22.82
N GLU A 157 11.15 2.26 -23.22
CA GLU A 157 12.34 2.23 -22.34
C GLU A 157 12.77 3.62 -21.85
N ARG A 158 12.35 4.68 -22.54
CA ARG A 158 12.64 6.08 -22.22
C ARG A 158 11.42 6.94 -22.51
N GLY A 159 11.22 7.98 -21.71
CA GLY A 159 10.11 8.90 -21.91
C GLY A 159 10.21 10.13 -21.02
N ASP A 160 9.09 10.83 -20.87
CA ASP A 160 9.00 12.01 -20.03
C ASP A 160 8.65 11.67 -18.57
N PHE A 161 9.44 10.77 -17.98
CA PHE A 161 9.36 10.35 -16.58
C PHE A 161 10.78 10.29 -15.99
N THR A 162 10.90 10.28 -14.66
CA THR A 162 12.21 10.34 -14.00
C THR A 162 12.81 8.99 -13.67
N GLY A 163 11.98 7.97 -13.40
CA GLY A 163 12.41 6.61 -13.05
C GLY A 163 13.15 5.89 -14.18
N SER A 164 13.77 4.76 -13.84
CA SER A 164 14.51 3.93 -14.79
C SER A 164 13.71 2.67 -15.12
N VAL A 165 13.46 2.42 -16.41
CA VAL A 165 12.82 1.17 -16.84
C VAL A 165 13.80 0.01 -16.62
N VAL A 166 13.38 -0.99 -15.86
CA VAL A 166 14.10 -2.25 -15.63
C VAL A 166 13.61 -3.31 -16.60
N THR A 167 12.29 -3.42 -16.77
CA THR A 167 11.65 -4.30 -17.75
C THR A 167 10.55 -3.55 -18.50
N PRO A 168 10.52 -3.59 -19.84
CA PRO A 168 9.51 -2.86 -20.61
C PRO A 168 8.23 -3.66 -20.88
N ASN A 169 8.26 -5.00 -20.85
CA ASN A 169 7.10 -5.81 -21.22
C ASN A 169 6.22 -6.13 -20.00
N CYS A 170 4.97 -5.71 -20.04
CA CYS A 170 4.04 -5.82 -18.91
C CYS A 170 3.34 -7.19 -18.83
N ASP A 171 3.55 -8.08 -19.81
CA ASP A 171 3.01 -9.43 -19.78
C ASP A 171 3.65 -10.23 -18.64
N VAL A 172 2.83 -10.79 -17.75
CA VAL A 172 3.30 -11.66 -16.67
C VAL A 172 4.00 -12.95 -17.19
N LYS A 173 3.85 -13.25 -18.48
CA LYS A 173 4.51 -14.36 -19.19
C LYS A 173 5.50 -13.89 -20.26
N ALA A 174 6.00 -12.66 -20.16
CA ALA A 174 6.96 -12.09 -21.10
C ALA A 174 8.21 -12.99 -21.26
N LEU A 175 8.54 -13.34 -22.51
CA LEU A 175 9.76 -14.06 -22.81
C LEU A 175 10.99 -13.18 -22.54
N GLY A 176 11.99 -13.74 -21.86
CA GLY A 176 13.22 -13.02 -21.52
C GLY A 176 13.15 -12.17 -20.25
N GLN A 177 12.01 -12.18 -19.55
CA GLN A 177 11.85 -11.61 -18.21
C GLN A 177 11.60 -12.73 -17.19
N ALA A 178 11.79 -12.44 -15.91
CA ALA A 178 11.38 -13.37 -14.87
C ALA A 178 9.85 -13.57 -14.90
N GLU A 179 9.38 -14.75 -14.52
CA GLU A 179 7.94 -15.02 -14.44
C GLU A 179 7.29 -14.01 -13.50
N ASN A 180 6.15 -13.47 -13.93
CA ASN A 180 5.40 -12.43 -13.21
C ASN A 180 6.17 -11.14 -12.93
N GLN A 181 7.26 -10.82 -13.65
CA GLN A 181 7.99 -9.58 -13.39
C GLN A 181 7.23 -8.33 -13.85
N GLY A 182 6.37 -8.45 -14.86
CA GLY A 182 5.70 -7.30 -15.47
C GLY A 182 6.69 -6.30 -16.04
N CYS A 183 6.20 -5.10 -16.35
CA CYS A 183 7.04 -3.98 -16.71
C CYS A 183 7.28 -3.15 -15.47
N LEU A 184 8.55 -2.90 -15.18
CA LEU A 184 8.99 -2.35 -13.91
C LEU A 184 9.82 -1.09 -14.14
N VAL A 185 9.48 -0.04 -13.39
CA VAL A 185 10.19 1.23 -13.35
C VAL A 185 10.69 1.44 -11.92
N GLU A 186 12.00 1.47 -11.74
CA GLU A 186 12.62 1.74 -10.43
C GLU A 186 12.68 3.27 -10.20
N ASP A 187 12.33 3.72 -9.00
CA ASP A 187 12.44 5.13 -8.63
C ASP A 187 13.91 5.57 -8.54
N THR A 188 14.22 6.69 -9.20
CA THR A 188 15.56 7.29 -9.23
C THR A 188 15.66 8.58 -8.41
N LYS A 189 14.56 9.09 -7.83
CA LYS A 189 14.51 10.30 -6.99
C LYS A 189 15.08 10.08 -5.58
N GLY A 190 16.24 9.41 -5.52
CA GLY A 190 16.91 9.04 -4.27
C GLY A 190 16.14 7.99 -3.46
N SER A 191 16.59 7.73 -2.24
CA SER A 191 16.00 6.71 -1.38
C SER A 191 14.75 7.17 -0.61
N ARG A 192 14.38 8.46 -0.70
CA ARG A 192 13.21 9.01 0.02
C ARG A 192 11.86 8.47 -0.47
N GLY A 193 11.83 7.73 -1.58
CA GLY A 193 10.60 7.15 -2.14
C GLY A 193 10.13 5.89 -1.44
N TYR A 194 10.93 5.25 -0.60
CA TYR A 194 10.57 3.96 -0.02
C TYR A 194 11.20 3.71 1.36
N GLY A 195 10.48 2.93 2.19
CA GLY A 195 11.01 2.33 3.41
C GLY A 195 11.62 3.34 4.40
N PRO A 196 12.80 3.06 5.01
CA PRO A 196 13.29 3.84 6.13
C PRO A 196 13.62 5.30 5.78
N ASP A 197 14.08 5.56 4.56
CA ASP A 197 14.43 6.92 4.14
C ASP A 197 13.18 7.75 3.79
N PHE A 198 12.10 7.11 3.33
CA PHE A 198 10.78 7.73 3.27
C PHE A 198 10.27 8.09 4.67
N ASN A 199 10.34 7.14 5.61
CA ASN A 199 9.88 7.30 6.99
C ASN A 199 10.65 8.42 7.72
N ASN A 200 11.98 8.43 7.59
CA ASN A 200 12.86 9.46 8.16
C ASN A 200 12.59 10.86 7.57
N ALA A 201 12.10 10.94 6.34
CA ALA A 201 11.69 12.17 5.69
C ALA A 201 10.24 12.57 6.01
N THR A 202 9.56 11.89 6.96
CA THR A 202 8.15 12.10 7.31
C THR A 202 7.17 11.85 6.14
N GLY A 203 7.58 10.93 5.27
CA GLY A 203 6.83 10.42 4.15
C GLY A 203 6.62 11.41 3.00
N GLY A 204 5.42 11.39 2.42
CA GLY A 204 5.09 12.15 1.22
C GLY A 204 3.74 11.78 0.63
N VAL A 205 3.52 12.22 -0.61
CA VAL A 205 2.29 11.96 -1.37
C VAL A 205 2.62 11.14 -2.61
N PHE A 206 1.89 10.05 -2.80
CA PHE A 206 1.84 9.33 -4.05
C PHE A 206 0.57 9.71 -4.80
N ALA A 207 0.70 10.10 -6.06
CA ALA A 207 -0.42 10.40 -6.93
C ALA A 207 -0.35 9.55 -8.19
N THR A 208 -1.45 8.91 -8.57
CA THR A 208 -1.56 8.02 -9.73
C THR A 208 -2.70 8.49 -10.61
N GLU A 209 -2.36 9.04 -11.77
CA GLU A 209 -3.33 9.37 -12.82
C GLU A 209 -3.49 8.17 -13.73
N TRP A 210 -4.71 7.63 -13.82
CA TRP A 210 -5.06 6.47 -14.62
C TRP A 210 -6.15 6.82 -15.63
N THR A 211 -5.81 6.75 -16.91
CA THR A 211 -6.67 6.99 -18.06
C THR A 211 -6.68 5.78 -19.01
N ASP A 212 -7.49 5.81 -20.06
CA ASP A 212 -7.46 4.79 -21.12
C ASP A 212 -6.15 4.77 -21.91
N GLN A 213 -5.43 5.88 -21.94
CA GLN A 213 -4.23 6.07 -22.74
C GLN A 213 -2.95 5.72 -21.97
N ALA A 214 -2.89 6.09 -20.70
CA ALA A 214 -1.70 5.97 -19.89
C ALA A 214 -2.01 5.94 -18.39
N ILE A 215 -1.06 5.44 -17.63
CA ILE A 215 -0.95 5.57 -16.18
C ILE A 215 0.33 6.34 -15.87
N SER A 216 0.22 7.41 -15.09
CA SER A 216 1.35 8.20 -14.62
C SER A 216 1.37 8.20 -13.10
N ILE A 217 2.53 7.97 -12.50
CA ILE A 217 2.70 7.93 -11.05
C ILE A 217 3.71 8.98 -10.63
N TRP A 218 3.35 9.82 -9.65
CA TRP A 218 4.24 10.78 -9.02
C TRP A 218 4.47 10.41 -7.57
N PHE A 219 5.73 10.47 -7.15
CA PHE A 219 6.09 10.63 -5.75
C PHE A 219 6.51 12.07 -5.47
N PHE A 220 5.84 12.69 -4.50
CA PHE A 220 6.19 13.99 -3.94
C PHE A 220 6.67 13.81 -2.50
N PRO A 221 7.97 13.98 -2.21
CA PRO A 221 8.45 13.89 -0.84
C PRO A 221 7.85 15.00 0.02
N ARG A 222 7.73 14.76 1.33
CA ARG A 222 7.24 15.80 2.26
C ARG A 222 8.04 17.09 2.09
N GLY A 223 7.32 18.20 1.90
CA GLY A 223 7.91 19.52 1.62
C GLY A 223 7.82 19.95 0.15
N ASP A 224 7.76 19.00 -0.79
CA ASP A 224 7.71 19.26 -2.24
C ASP A 224 6.33 18.92 -2.85
N VAL A 225 5.31 18.80 -2.01
CA VAL A 225 3.94 18.44 -2.40
C VAL A 225 3.26 19.63 -3.13
N PRO A 226 2.73 19.45 -4.35
CA PRO A 226 2.00 20.48 -5.06
C PRO A 226 0.79 20.98 -4.26
N LYS A 227 0.57 22.30 -4.24
CA LYS A 227 -0.47 22.94 -3.41
C LYS A 227 -1.89 22.46 -3.74
N ASP A 228 -2.13 22.07 -4.99
CA ASP A 228 -3.43 21.67 -5.51
C ASP A 228 -3.70 20.17 -5.38
N VAL A 229 -2.70 19.34 -5.00
CA VAL A 229 -2.83 17.86 -4.99
C VAL A 229 -3.97 17.36 -4.11
N ASN A 230 -4.29 18.10 -3.04
CA ASN A 230 -5.36 17.80 -2.09
C ASN A 230 -6.54 18.78 -2.19
N SER A 231 -6.60 19.58 -3.26
CA SER A 231 -7.72 20.49 -3.50
C SER A 231 -8.95 19.73 -4.01
N GLU A 232 -10.06 20.44 -4.18
CA GLU A 232 -11.27 19.90 -4.84
C GLU A 232 -11.05 19.61 -6.34
N HIS A 233 -10.07 20.29 -6.95
CA HIS A 233 -9.80 20.26 -8.38
C HIS A 233 -8.30 20.19 -8.68
N PRO A 234 -7.63 19.06 -8.36
CA PRO A 234 -6.22 18.86 -8.69
C PRO A 234 -5.99 18.88 -10.21
N ASP A 235 -4.83 19.38 -10.62
CA ASP A 235 -4.42 19.47 -12.02
C ASP A 235 -3.03 18.85 -12.24
N PRO A 236 -2.97 17.54 -12.55
CA PRO A 236 -1.73 16.81 -12.79
C PRO A 236 -0.82 17.44 -13.86
N SER A 237 -1.37 18.20 -14.82
CA SER A 237 -0.56 18.84 -15.86
C SER A 237 0.42 19.89 -15.31
N LYS A 238 0.24 20.34 -14.06
CA LYS A 238 1.10 21.30 -13.37
C LYS A 238 2.16 20.67 -12.48
N TRP A 239 2.18 19.35 -12.32
CA TRP A 239 3.04 18.67 -11.35
C TRP A 239 4.42 18.28 -11.89
N GLY A 240 4.67 18.56 -13.17
CA GLY A 240 5.91 18.19 -13.85
C GLY A 240 5.98 16.69 -14.13
N LYS A 241 7.20 16.19 -14.33
CA LYS A 241 7.41 14.81 -14.79
C LYS A 241 7.00 13.77 -13.72
N PRO A 242 6.24 12.73 -14.10
CA PRO A 242 5.96 11.62 -13.21
C PRO A 242 7.25 10.84 -12.88
N SER A 243 7.21 10.13 -11.76
CA SER A 243 8.23 9.14 -11.38
C SER A 243 8.19 7.94 -12.33
N ALA A 244 7.00 7.44 -12.67
CA ALA A 244 6.81 6.33 -13.61
C ALA A 244 5.67 6.60 -14.60
N PHE A 245 5.77 6.00 -15.79
CA PHE A 245 4.78 6.10 -16.85
C PHE A 245 4.57 4.73 -17.49
N PHE A 246 3.30 4.32 -17.61
CA PHE A 246 2.88 3.11 -18.28
C PHE A 246 1.89 3.45 -19.39
N GLY A 247 2.22 3.12 -20.63
CA GLY A 247 1.40 3.43 -21.79
C GLY A 247 2.25 3.53 -23.06
N GLY A 248 1.78 4.28 -24.04
CA GLY A 248 2.44 4.43 -25.34
C GLY A 248 1.82 3.52 -26.41
N GLY A 249 2.37 3.58 -27.62
CA GLY A 249 1.76 2.94 -28.80
C GLY A 249 1.61 1.41 -28.70
N GLU A 250 2.48 0.76 -27.91
CA GLU A 250 2.51 -0.69 -27.71
C GLU A 250 1.85 -1.14 -26.40
N CYS A 251 1.27 -0.22 -25.63
CA CYS A 251 0.50 -0.53 -24.43
C CYS A 251 -0.84 0.23 -24.38
N PRO A 252 -1.91 -0.35 -24.93
CA PRO A 252 -3.25 0.23 -24.84
C PRO A 252 -3.86 -0.03 -23.45
N ILE A 253 -3.63 0.88 -22.49
CA ILE A 253 -4.04 0.72 -21.08
C ILE A 253 -5.52 0.34 -20.91
N GLY A 254 -6.44 1.00 -21.61
CA GLY A 254 -7.88 0.71 -21.50
C GLY A 254 -8.30 -0.72 -21.90
N LYS A 255 -7.43 -1.49 -22.58
CA LYS A 255 -7.66 -2.92 -22.85
C LYS A 255 -7.19 -3.83 -21.72
N HIS A 256 -6.22 -3.37 -20.94
CA HIS A 256 -5.45 -4.19 -20.01
C HIS A 256 -5.77 -3.90 -18.56
N VAL A 257 -6.16 -2.68 -18.21
CA VAL A 257 -6.39 -2.25 -16.83
C VAL A 257 -7.83 -1.76 -16.70
N ARG A 258 -8.64 -2.43 -15.86
CA ARG A 258 -10.03 -2.06 -15.57
C ARG A 258 -10.52 -2.76 -14.31
N ASN A 259 -11.65 -2.32 -13.77
CA ASN A 259 -12.30 -2.90 -12.59
C ASN A 259 -11.35 -3.09 -11.39
N GLN A 260 -10.55 -2.06 -11.10
CA GLN A 260 -9.51 -2.11 -10.07
C GLN A 260 -10.09 -1.80 -8.69
N ARG A 261 -9.69 -2.57 -7.69
CA ARG A 261 -9.80 -2.22 -6.27
C ARG A 261 -8.43 -1.77 -5.77
N ILE A 262 -8.41 -0.80 -4.88
CA ILE A 262 -7.17 -0.27 -4.30
C ILE A 262 -6.85 -1.05 -3.03
N ILE A 263 -5.58 -1.43 -2.85
CA ILE A 263 -5.12 -2.37 -1.83
C ILE A 263 -3.95 -1.79 -1.04
N PHE A 264 -4.01 -1.96 0.28
CA PHE A 264 -2.86 -1.82 1.18
C PHE A 264 -2.62 -3.15 1.90
N ASN A 265 -1.39 -3.65 1.88
CA ASN A 265 -0.98 -4.78 2.70
C ASN A 265 0.49 -4.76 3.07
N THR A 266 0.84 -5.64 4.01
CA THR A 266 2.22 -6.03 4.30
C THR A 266 2.28 -7.55 4.32
N ALA A 267 2.90 -8.13 3.30
CA ALA A 267 3.21 -9.55 3.23
C ALA A 267 4.62 -9.81 3.78
N PHE A 268 4.99 -11.09 3.89
CA PHE A 268 6.34 -11.50 4.28
C PHE A 268 6.83 -12.67 3.45
N CYS A 269 8.10 -12.69 3.07
CA CYS A 269 8.66 -13.77 2.24
C CYS A 269 7.80 -13.98 0.98
N GLY A 270 7.60 -15.21 0.53
CA GLY A 270 6.82 -15.49 -0.68
C GLY A 270 7.63 -15.26 -1.95
N GLY A 271 7.01 -15.51 -3.10
CA GLY A 271 7.71 -15.72 -4.38
C GLY A 271 8.84 -14.73 -4.66
N TRP A 272 8.59 -13.43 -4.49
CA TRP A 272 9.59 -12.40 -4.76
C TRP A 272 10.63 -12.27 -3.64
N ALA A 273 10.21 -12.04 -2.39
CA ALA A 273 11.15 -11.81 -1.29
C ALA A 273 12.02 -13.03 -0.97
N ASP A 274 11.49 -14.26 -1.11
CA ASP A 274 12.26 -15.50 -1.02
C ASP A 274 13.25 -15.65 -2.18
N GLY A 275 12.84 -15.29 -3.40
CA GLY A 275 13.72 -15.32 -4.57
C GLY A 275 14.94 -14.42 -4.43
N MET A 276 14.79 -13.29 -3.74
CA MET A 276 15.87 -12.33 -3.48
C MET A 276 16.72 -12.68 -2.24
N TRP A 277 16.20 -13.47 -1.30
CA TRP A 277 16.84 -13.75 -0.02
C TRP A 277 18.27 -14.27 -0.12
N PRO A 278 18.61 -15.27 -0.96
CA PRO A 278 19.98 -15.80 -1.05
C PRO A 278 20.99 -14.78 -1.60
N GLY A 279 20.53 -13.84 -2.42
CA GLY A 279 21.36 -12.81 -3.04
C GLY A 279 21.54 -11.56 -2.18
N ASP A 280 20.68 -11.34 -1.18
CA ASP A 280 20.78 -10.18 -0.28
C ASP A 280 21.96 -10.36 0.70
N PRO A 281 22.99 -9.49 0.67
CA PRO A 281 24.23 -9.66 1.43
C PRO A 281 24.07 -9.45 2.95
N ILE A 282 22.91 -8.98 3.40
CA ILE A 282 22.60 -8.73 4.79
C ILE A 282 21.50 -9.69 5.27
N CYS A 283 20.39 -9.86 4.53
CA CYS A 283 19.30 -10.75 4.95
C CYS A 283 19.71 -12.21 4.99
N SER A 284 20.46 -12.70 3.99
CA SER A 284 20.98 -14.07 3.96
C SER A 284 21.84 -14.44 5.17
N LYS A 285 22.43 -13.45 5.85
CA LYS A 285 23.25 -13.65 7.06
C LYS A 285 22.43 -13.65 8.34
N LYS A 286 21.17 -13.21 8.30
CA LYS A 286 20.29 -13.17 9.48
C LYS A 286 19.62 -14.50 9.75
N ALA A 287 19.31 -15.27 8.70
CA ALA A 287 18.82 -16.64 8.83
C ALA A 287 19.01 -17.43 7.51
N PRO A 288 19.03 -18.78 7.58
CA PRO A 288 19.09 -19.64 6.39
C PRO A 288 17.96 -19.39 5.38
N THR A 289 16.76 -19.02 5.85
CA THR A 289 15.60 -18.73 5.02
C THR A 289 14.86 -17.51 5.52
N CYS A 290 14.14 -16.82 4.62
CA CYS A 290 13.28 -15.70 4.99
C CYS A 290 12.25 -16.10 6.05
N MET A 291 11.57 -17.23 5.83
CA MET A 291 10.54 -17.73 6.74
C MET A 291 11.08 -17.92 8.16
N GLU A 292 12.30 -18.47 8.31
CA GLU A 292 12.92 -18.65 9.62
C GLU A 292 13.20 -17.30 10.29
N TYR A 293 13.73 -16.33 9.56
CA TYR A 293 13.92 -14.98 10.10
C TYR A 293 12.61 -14.34 10.54
N VAL A 294 11.61 -14.33 9.65
CA VAL A 294 10.30 -13.73 9.91
C VAL A 294 9.60 -14.42 11.07
N ARG A 295 9.76 -15.74 11.24
CA ARG A 295 9.16 -16.48 12.36
C ARG A 295 9.76 -16.09 13.70
N GLU A 296 11.09 -16.11 13.82
CA GLU A 296 11.79 -16.06 15.10
C GLU A 296 12.12 -14.64 15.59
N ASN A 297 11.98 -13.61 14.74
CA ASN A 297 12.45 -12.25 15.06
C ASN A 297 11.34 -11.20 15.08
N PRO A 298 10.31 -11.31 15.95
CA PRO A 298 9.17 -10.39 15.96
C PRO A 298 9.55 -8.92 16.08
N SER A 299 10.50 -8.58 16.96
CA SER A 299 10.89 -7.19 17.20
C SER A 299 11.53 -6.52 15.99
N ALA A 300 11.96 -7.28 14.97
CA ALA A 300 12.48 -6.72 13.73
C ALA A 300 11.40 -6.00 12.90
N PHE A 301 10.12 -6.19 13.22
CA PHE A 301 8.98 -5.68 12.46
C PHE A 301 8.20 -4.59 13.19
N GLU A 302 8.80 -3.97 14.22
CA GLU A 302 8.17 -2.85 14.94
C GLU A 302 7.90 -1.65 14.02
N ASP A 303 8.79 -1.42 13.06
CA ASP A 303 8.66 -0.35 12.06
C ASP A 303 7.87 -0.77 10.81
N ALA A 304 7.42 -2.03 10.74
CA ALA A 304 6.66 -2.52 9.60
C ALA A 304 5.17 -2.14 9.70
N TYR A 305 4.85 -0.85 9.49
CA TYR A 305 3.48 -0.34 9.49
C TYR A 305 3.26 0.82 8.52
N TRP A 306 2.02 0.92 8.03
CA TRP A 306 1.52 2.08 7.31
C TRP A 306 0.94 3.11 8.29
N SER A 307 1.27 4.38 8.08
CA SER A 307 0.62 5.54 8.69
C SER A 307 0.11 6.46 7.59
N ILE A 308 -1.20 6.50 7.38
CA ILE A 308 -1.83 7.13 6.22
C ILE A 308 -2.69 8.30 6.70
N ASN A 309 -2.40 9.51 6.22
CA ASN A 309 -3.20 10.71 6.53
C ASN A 309 -4.56 10.64 5.86
N TYR A 310 -4.59 10.35 4.56
CA TYR A 310 -5.80 10.16 3.77
C TYR A 310 -5.49 9.47 2.43
N MET A 311 -6.53 8.98 1.78
CA MET A 311 -6.52 8.66 0.36
C MET A 311 -7.74 9.31 -0.31
N LYS A 312 -7.57 9.93 -1.46
CA LYS A 312 -8.65 10.50 -2.26
C LYS A 312 -8.64 9.91 -3.65
N VAL A 313 -9.82 9.70 -4.20
CA VAL A 313 -9.98 9.31 -5.61
C VAL A 313 -10.81 10.37 -6.30
N TYR A 314 -10.29 10.88 -7.41
CA TYR A 314 -10.95 11.88 -8.24
C TYR A 314 -11.29 11.27 -9.60
N GLN A 315 -12.36 11.77 -10.22
CA GLN A 315 -12.77 11.39 -11.58
C GLN A 315 -12.64 12.59 -12.52
N GLN A 316 -12.36 12.33 -13.80
CA GLN A 316 -12.43 13.38 -14.82
C GLN A 316 -13.88 13.83 -14.97
N GLY A 317 -14.14 15.09 -14.67
CA GLY A 317 -15.42 15.76 -14.87
C GLY A 317 -15.29 16.98 -15.77
N THR A 318 -16.42 17.44 -16.27
CA THR A 318 -16.55 18.82 -16.73
C THR A 318 -16.82 19.67 -15.50
N ALA A 319 -15.92 20.59 -15.16
CA ALA A 319 -16.23 21.61 -14.16
C ALA A 319 -17.54 22.30 -14.58
N PRO A 320 -18.46 22.64 -13.66
CA PRO A 320 -19.60 23.46 -14.00
C PRO A 320 -19.09 24.73 -14.67
N THR A 321 -19.36 24.89 -15.96
CA THR A 321 -19.11 26.15 -16.64
C THR A 321 -19.88 27.20 -15.86
N LYS A 322 -19.15 28.11 -15.22
CA LYS A 322 -19.75 29.34 -14.68
C LYS A 322 -20.66 29.87 -15.78
N PRO A 323 -21.96 30.10 -15.55
CA PRO A 323 -22.85 30.59 -16.60
C PRO A 323 -22.20 31.83 -17.17
N SER A 324 -21.90 31.80 -18.47
CA SER A 324 -21.53 33.00 -19.21
C SER A 324 -22.60 34.03 -18.88
N GLN A 325 -22.21 35.11 -18.20
CA GLN A 325 -23.11 36.21 -17.94
C GLN A 325 -23.67 36.63 -19.29
N ALA A 326 -24.99 36.45 -19.45
CA ALA A 326 -25.70 36.98 -20.59
C ALA A 326 -25.30 38.46 -20.75
N PRO A 327 -25.10 38.95 -21.99
CA PRO A 327 -24.76 40.35 -22.23
C PRO A 327 -25.75 41.24 -21.48
N ALA A 328 -25.21 42.17 -20.68
CA ALA A 328 -26.03 43.12 -19.95
C ALA A 328 -26.99 43.83 -20.94
N PRO A 329 -28.29 43.92 -20.63
CA PRO A 329 -29.20 44.69 -21.45
C PRO A 329 -28.76 46.17 -21.46
N PRO A 330 -28.96 46.89 -22.57
CA PRO A 330 -28.51 48.26 -22.70
C PRO A 330 -29.14 49.16 -21.63
N PHE A 331 -28.28 49.89 -20.91
CA PHE A 331 -28.66 50.89 -19.92
C PHE A 331 -29.59 51.93 -20.55
N SER A 332 -30.82 52.00 -20.05
CA SER A 332 -31.71 53.13 -20.29
C SER A 332 -31.47 54.16 -19.19
N THR A 333 -31.00 55.34 -19.58
CA THR A 333 -30.83 56.51 -18.72
C THR A 333 -32.20 57.00 -18.23
N SER A 334 -32.44 56.89 -16.93
CA SER A 334 -33.55 57.56 -16.25
C SER A 334 -33.01 58.39 -15.09
N THR A 335 -33.34 59.67 -15.16
CA THR A 335 -32.94 60.79 -14.32
C THR A 335 -33.38 60.60 -12.86
N MET A 336 -32.49 60.92 -11.92
CA MET A 336 -32.78 60.95 -10.48
C MET A 336 -33.88 61.96 -10.11
N PRO A 337 -34.50 61.76 -8.93
CA PRO A 337 -34.62 62.85 -7.98
C PRO A 337 -33.83 62.57 -6.69
N ILE A 338 -33.15 63.62 -6.26
CA ILE A 338 -32.42 63.75 -4.99
C ILE A 338 -33.44 63.82 -3.84
N MET A 339 -33.26 63.00 -2.79
CA MET A 339 -33.67 63.34 -1.43
C MET A 339 -32.63 62.91 -0.40
N LYS A 340 -32.49 63.76 0.62
CA LYS A 340 -31.41 63.83 1.62
C LYS A 340 -31.55 62.80 2.75
N SER A 341 -30.37 62.39 3.23
CA SER A 341 -29.93 61.92 4.56
C SER A 341 -30.94 61.45 5.61
N THR A 342 -30.65 60.28 6.21
CA THR A 342 -30.33 60.21 7.65
C THR A 342 -29.56 58.91 7.96
N SER A 343 -28.38 59.05 8.54
CA SER A 343 -27.56 57.95 9.04
C SER A 343 -27.95 57.66 10.49
N THR A 344 -28.49 56.48 10.77
CA THR A 344 -28.62 55.95 12.13
C THR A 344 -27.69 54.77 12.30
N VAL A 345 -26.63 55.01 13.08
CA VAL A 345 -25.75 54.00 13.65
C VAL A 345 -26.54 53.25 14.72
N SER A 346 -26.64 51.92 14.61
CA SER A 346 -27.05 51.06 15.74
C SER A 346 -25.86 50.25 16.19
N SER A 347 -25.31 50.67 17.32
CA SER A 347 -24.38 49.95 18.18
C SER A 347 -25.10 48.79 18.86
N ILE A 348 -24.59 47.57 18.68
CA ILE A 348 -24.97 46.42 19.51
C ILE A 348 -23.93 46.30 20.62
N VAL A 349 -24.42 46.40 21.85
CA VAL A 349 -23.65 46.44 23.10
C VAL A 349 -23.25 45.01 23.50
N SER A 350 -21.99 44.86 23.91
CA SER A 350 -21.44 43.67 24.56
C SER A 350 -22.19 43.27 25.83
N ALA A 351 -22.41 41.97 26.00
CA ALA A 351 -22.63 41.36 27.31
C ALA A 351 -21.57 40.26 27.54
N THR A 352 -20.56 40.62 28.33
CA THR A 352 -19.70 39.77 29.17
C THR A 352 -20.58 38.99 30.16
N GLN A 353 -20.46 37.68 30.39
CA GLN A 353 -19.45 36.89 31.14
C GLN A 353 -20.10 35.49 31.42
N PRO A 354 -19.45 34.50 32.09
CA PRO A 354 -18.03 34.22 32.26
C PRO A 354 -17.64 32.76 31.88
N ALA A 355 -16.33 32.57 31.67
CA ALA A 355 -15.67 31.28 31.49
C ALA A 355 -15.68 30.41 32.78
N PRO A 356 -15.69 29.07 32.67
CA PRO A 356 -15.41 28.20 33.81
C PRO A 356 -13.92 28.20 34.15
N THR A 357 -13.63 28.53 35.40
CA THR A 357 -12.31 28.63 36.02
C THR A 357 -11.63 27.27 36.18
N ALA A 358 -10.32 27.27 35.90
CA ALA A 358 -9.37 26.24 36.28
C ALA A 358 -9.21 26.19 37.80
N ASN A 359 -9.23 24.98 38.36
CA ASN A 359 -8.73 24.69 39.70
C ASN A 359 -7.47 23.83 39.58
N ASN A 360 -6.33 24.44 39.89
CA ASN A 360 -5.10 23.77 40.29
C ASN A 360 -5.10 23.69 41.83
N PRO A 361 -4.70 22.55 42.41
CA PRO A 361 -4.02 22.55 43.70
C PRO A 361 -2.54 22.19 43.48
N THR A 362 -1.68 23.15 43.81
CA THR A 362 -0.26 22.94 44.09
C THR A 362 -0.10 22.05 45.32
N GLY A 363 0.71 21.00 45.21
CA GLY A 363 0.99 20.10 46.33
C GLY A 363 2.02 19.01 46.02
N ALA A 364 3.29 19.37 46.03
CA ALA A 364 4.44 18.50 46.35
C ALA A 364 5.46 19.40 47.09
N PRO A 365 6.32 18.90 48.01
CA PRO A 365 6.81 17.53 48.13
C PRO A 365 6.81 16.97 49.58
N MET A 366 6.78 15.65 49.76
CA MET A 366 7.47 15.01 50.89
C MET A 366 7.61 13.49 50.69
N GLN A 367 8.85 13.08 50.48
CA GLN A 367 9.39 11.76 50.79
C GLN A 367 9.95 11.84 52.22
N PRO A 368 9.76 10.81 53.05
CA PRO A 368 10.88 9.98 53.51
C PRO A 368 10.45 8.50 53.50
N SER A 369 11.29 7.47 53.49
CA SER A 369 12.68 7.32 53.90
C SER A 369 13.16 5.96 53.36
N SER A 370 14.41 5.93 52.94
CA SER A 370 15.23 4.73 52.94
C SER A 370 15.36 4.16 54.36
N SER A 371 15.30 2.84 54.49
CA SER A 371 16.07 2.16 55.54
C SER A 371 16.70 0.91 54.95
N SER A 372 18.02 0.99 54.84
CA SER A 372 18.92 -0.15 54.74
C SER A 372 18.95 -0.87 56.10
N GLY A 373 19.06 -2.20 56.09
CA GLY A 373 19.24 -2.99 57.28
C GLY A 373 19.59 -4.44 56.97
N ASN A 374 20.89 -4.70 56.73
CA ASN A 374 21.52 -6.02 56.74
C ASN A 374 21.21 -6.78 58.05
N ASN A 375 20.95 -8.09 57.95
CA ASN A 375 21.75 -9.17 58.55
C ASN A 375 21.00 -10.51 58.46
N GLY A 376 21.64 -11.55 57.93
CA GLY A 376 21.25 -12.95 58.14
C GLY A 376 21.52 -13.43 59.58
N PRO A 377 21.52 -14.74 59.90
CA PRO A 377 21.39 -15.92 59.05
C PRO A 377 20.34 -16.96 59.52
N GLN A 378 20.08 -17.94 58.65
CA GLN A 378 19.63 -19.34 58.91
C GLN A 378 20.43 -19.95 60.11
N PRO A 379 19.94 -20.91 60.94
CA PRO A 379 19.39 -22.24 60.54
C PRO A 379 18.27 -22.77 61.48
N THR A 380 17.67 -23.96 61.40
CA THR A 380 17.93 -25.34 60.96
C THR A 380 16.57 -26.07 61.08
N GLY A 381 16.32 -27.18 60.37
CA GLY A 381 15.28 -28.13 60.80
C GLY A 381 14.71 -29.04 59.72
N GLU A 382 15.33 -30.20 59.57
CA GLU A 382 14.92 -31.35 58.75
C GLU A 382 13.63 -32.04 59.21
N ASN A 383 12.98 -32.73 58.25
CA ASN A 383 12.23 -34.01 58.30
C ASN A 383 11.09 -33.93 57.26
N GLY A 384 10.85 -34.82 56.30
CA GLY A 384 11.31 -36.18 56.04
C GLY A 384 10.18 -36.97 55.35
N ASN A 385 10.24 -37.10 54.02
CA ASN A 385 9.75 -38.20 53.15
C ASN A 385 8.23 -38.59 53.09
N PRO A 386 7.76 -39.48 52.17
CA PRO A 386 7.89 -39.49 50.70
C PRO A 386 6.53 -39.76 49.95
N GLY A 387 6.54 -39.52 48.63
CA GLY A 387 5.91 -40.44 47.66
C GLY A 387 4.45 -40.20 47.25
N ASN A 388 4.25 -39.73 46.01
CA ASN A 388 3.45 -40.46 45.03
C ASN A 388 3.67 -39.91 43.62
N SER A 389 4.11 -40.81 42.75
CA SER A 389 4.44 -40.64 41.34
C SER A 389 3.19 -40.72 40.46
N CYS A 390 3.13 -39.88 39.43
CA CYS A 390 2.27 -40.06 38.25
C CYS A 390 3.17 -40.01 36.99
N PRO A 391 3.02 -40.94 36.03
CA PRO A 391 3.87 -41.00 34.84
C PRO A 391 3.46 -39.96 33.77
N PRO A 392 4.39 -39.49 32.92
CA PRO A 392 4.09 -38.53 31.85
C PRO A 392 3.51 -39.22 30.59
N PRO A 393 2.71 -38.51 29.78
CA PRO A 393 2.14 -39.08 28.56
C PRO A 393 3.18 -39.21 27.44
N THR A 394 3.14 -40.36 26.78
CA THR A 394 3.89 -40.76 25.58
C THR A 394 3.58 -39.90 24.37
N GLN A 395 4.60 -39.37 23.68
CA GLN A 395 4.48 -38.72 22.38
C GLN A 395 4.31 -39.72 21.22
N PRO A 396 3.58 -39.39 20.14
CA PRO A 396 3.69 -40.10 18.88
C PRO A 396 4.85 -39.55 18.03
N ALA A 397 5.67 -40.47 17.52
CA ALA A 397 6.84 -40.23 16.70
C ALA A 397 6.52 -39.52 15.38
N CYS A 398 7.23 -38.41 15.10
CA CYS A 398 7.28 -37.80 13.79
C CYS A 398 8.40 -38.47 12.98
N ARG A 399 8.04 -39.25 11.94
CA ARG A 399 9.00 -39.78 10.96
C ARG A 399 9.28 -38.71 9.91
N THR A 400 10.47 -38.12 9.94
CA THR A 400 11.01 -37.34 8.83
C THR A 400 11.77 -38.27 7.88
N TYR A 401 11.35 -38.33 6.62
CA TYR A 401 12.16 -38.89 5.55
C TYR A 401 13.16 -37.83 5.09
N VAL A 402 14.46 -38.09 5.24
CA VAL A 402 15.52 -37.30 4.61
C VAL A 402 15.88 -37.98 3.30
N THR A 403 15.64 -37.32 2.17
CA THR A 403 16.19 -37.75 0.88
C THR A 403 17.37 -36.84 0.55
N THR A 404 18.59 -37.35 0.73
CA THR A 404 19.82 -36.63 0.35
C THR A 404 20.04 -36.80 -1.15
N LYS A 405 20.01 -35.71 -1.92
CA LYS A 405 20.57 -35.69 -3.29
C LYS A 405 21.92 -34.99 -3.27
N THR A 406 22.96 -35.73 -3.63
CA THR A 406 24.33 -35.22 -3.81
C THR A 406 24.48 -34.69 -5.24
N TYR A 407 24.96 -33.46 -5.40
CA TYR A 407 25.35 -32.92 -6.71
C TYR A 407 26.86 -32.69 -6.74
N THR A 408 27.51 -33.16 -7.80
CA THR A 408 28.94 -32.97 -8.06
C THR A 408 29.13 -31.74 -8.95
N LEU A 409 29.86 -30.74 -8.46
CA LEU A 409 30.23 -29.56 -9.25
C LEU A 409 31.49 -29.88 -10.06
N VAL A 410 31.39 -29.80 -11.39
CA VAL A 410 32.55 -29.77 -12.30
C VAL A 410 32.82 -28.29 -12.60
N SER A 411 34.00 -27.82 -12.21
CA SER A 411 34.48 -26.46 -12.48
C SER A 411 35.37 -26.46 -13.71
N THR A 412 34.97 -25.75 -14.77
CA THR A 412 35.85 -25.39 -15.89
C THR A 412 36.11 -23.88 -15.84
N MET A 413 37.35 -23.51 -15.57
CA MET A 413 37.84 -22.13 -15.56
C MET A 413 38.14 -21.63 -16.97
N MET A 414 37.70 -20.40 -17.29
CA MET A 414 38.29 -19.48 -18.29
C MET A 414 37.79 -18.03 -18.01
N PRO A 415 38.47 -16.96 -18.50
CA PRO A 415 38.95 -15.87 -17.64
C PRO A 415 38.16 -14.55 -17.70
N SER A 416 38.56 -13.67 -16.77
CA SER A 416 37.98 -12.39 -16.31
C SER A 416 37.72 -11.29 -17.35
N GLY A 417 36.50 -10.73 -17.29
CA GLY A 417 36.02 -9.44 -17.83
C GLY A 417 34.83 -8.91 -17.00
N PRO A 418 34.49 -7.61 -17.03
CA PRO A 418 33.95 -6.90 -15.87
C PRO A 418 32.44 -7.08 -15.61
N GLN A 419 32.14 -7.24 -14.33
CA GLN A 419 30.85 -7.17 -13.60
C GLN A 419 29.56 -7.38 -14.42
N THR A 420 29.05 -8.61 -14.36
CA THR A 420 27.68 -8.96 -14.72
C THR A 420 26.74 -8.82 -13.51
N THR A 421 25.59 -8.19 -13.76
CA THR A 421 24.40 -8.19 -12.90
C THR A 421 23.97 -9.62 -12.56
N GLY A 422 23.60 -9.86 -11.31
CA GLY A 422 23.23 -11.18 -10.80
C GLY A 422 21.99 -11.71 -11.51
N GLY A 423 22.15 -12.81 -12.25
CA GLY A 423 21.04 -13.51 -12.92
C GLY A 423 20.13 -14.20 -11.92
N ILE A 424 18.84 -13.93 -12.03
CA ILE A 424 17.74 -14.54 -11.27
C ILE A 424 17.53 -15.98 -11.78
N VAL A 425 17.42 -16.95 -10.88
CA VAL A 425 17.22 -18.37 -11.18
C VAL A 425 15.70 -18.68 -11.29
N PRO A 426 15.21 -19.37 -12.33
CA PRO A 426 13.78 -19.69 -12.47
C PRO A 426 13.26 -20.71 -11.43
N VAL A 427 12.05 -20.51 -10.92
CA VAL A 427 11.34 -21.43 -10.01
C VAL A 427 10.44 -22.41 -10.81
N PRO A 428 10.43 -23.72 -10.53
CA PRO A 428 9.65 -24.69 -11.33
C PRO A 428 8.14 -24.73 -11.05
N SER A 429 7.37 -24.81 -12.14
CA SER A 429 5.90 -24.79 -12.24
C SER A 429 5.23 -26.14 -12.00
N ALA A 430 4.81 -26.44 -10.76
CA ALA A 430 3.99 -27.64 -10.47
C ALA A 430 2.81 -27.41 -9.50
N ALA A 431 2.56 -26.19 -9.02
CA ALA A 431 1.60 -25.97 -7.93
C ALA A 431 0.23 -25.39 -8.35
N LEU A 432 0.02 -25.00 -9.61
CA LEU A 432 -1.20 -24.28 -10.03
C LEU A 432 -2.37 -25.19 -10.46
N GLU A 433 -2.14 -26.46 -10.80
CA GLU A 433 -3.23 -27.37 -11.22
C GLU A 433 -3.93 -28.07 -10.03
N ASP A 434 -3.26 -28.25 -8.89
CA ASP A 434 -3.81 -29.02 -7.75
C ASP A 434 -4.79 -28.20 -6.87
N ILE A 435 -4.71 -26.86 -6.95
CA ILE A 435 -5.50 -25.93 -6.13
C ILE A 435 -6.96 -25.86 -6.63
N LYS A 436 -7.20 -25.94 -7.95
CA LYS A 436 -8.55 -25.87 -8.53
C LYS A 436 -9.40 -27.08 -8.13
N ASP A 437 -8.81 -28.28 -8.15
CA ASP A 437 -9.52 -29.52 -7.80
C ASP A 437 -9.78 -29.59 -6.28
N THR A 438 -8.84 -29.12 -5.46
CA THR A 438 -8.99 -29.11 -3.99
C THR A 438 -10.04 -28.08 -3.52
N ALA A 439 -10.09 -26.90 -4.13
CA ALA A 439 -11.09 -25.87 -3.81
C ALA A 439 -12.52 -26.25 -4.22
N GLN A 440 -12.68 -26.90 -5.38
CA GLN A 440 -13.98 -27.42 -5.82
C GLN A 440 -14.46 -28.57 -4.93
N ARG A 441 -13.56 -29.48 -4.51
CA ARG A 441 -13.89 -30.57 -3.58
C ARG A 441 -14.27 -30.06 -2.18
N ARG A 442 -13.69 -28.96 -1.69
CA ARG A 442 -14.08 -28.33 -0.41
C ARG A 442 -15.46 -27.66 -0.49
N ARG A 443 -15.72 -26.85 -1.53
CA ARG A 443 -17.05 -26.23 -1.75
C ARG A 443 -18.17 -27.27 -1.81
N ARG A 444 -17.94 -28.42 -2.45
CA ARG A 444 -18.93 -29.49 -2.54
C ARG A 444 -19.25 -30.12 -1.19
N ARG A 445 -18.24 -30.33 -0.33
CA ARG A 445 -18.43 -30.87 1.03
C ARG A 445 -19.15 -29.88 1.97
N ASP A 446 -18.91 -28.59 1.82
CA ASP A 446 -19.57 -27.58 2.66
C ASP A 446 -21.05 -27.40 2.30
N MET A 447 -21.39 -27.48 1.00
CA MET A 447 -22.80 -27.51 0.57
C MET A 447 -23.53 -28.78 1.05
N GLU A 448 -22.89 -29.94 1.03
CA GLU A 448 -23.47 -31.18 1.55
C GLU A 448 -23.66 -31.15 3.08
N ARG A 449 -22.78 -30.48 3.83
CA ARG A 449 -22.95 -30.26 5.28
C ARG A 449 -24.08 -29.30 5.60
N HIS A 450 -24.28 -28.25 4.79
CA HIS A 450 -25.39 -27.33 4.97
C HIS A 450 -26.74 -27.98 4.65
N ALA A 451 -26.83 -28.78 3.57
CA ALA A 451 -28.04 -29.51 3.22
C ALA A 451 -28.46 -30.52 4.31
N ARG A 452 -27.50 -31.16 5.00
CA ARG A 452 -27.79 -32.09 6.11
C ARG A 452 -28.21 -31.42 7.41
N ARG A 453 -27.91 -30.13 7.61
CA ARG A 453 -28.34 -29.36 8.79
C ARG A 453 -29.72 -28.73 8.64
N GLY A 454 -30.27 -28.67 7.42
CA GLY A 454 -31.61 -28.12 7.14
C GLY A 454 -32.77 -29.11 7.23
N HIS A 455 -32.60 -30.30 7.82
CA HIS A 455 -33.66 -31.32 7.96
C HIS A 455 -33.97 -31.74 9.40
N HIS A 456 -33.45 -31.01 10.39
CA HIS A 456 -33.89 -31.11 11.78
C HIS A 456 -34.19 -29.71 12.32
N ASN A 457 -35.37 -29.21 11.95
CA ASN A 457 -36.30 -28.43 12.77
C ASN A 457 -37.60 -28.22 12.00
#